data_AF-A0A935ZMI6-F1
#
_entry.id   AF-A0A935ZMI6-F1
#
_cell.length_a   1.000
_cell.length_b   1.000
_cell.length_c   1.000
_cell.angle_alpha   90.00
_cell.angle_beta   90.00
_cell.angle_gamma   90.00
#
_symmetry.space_group_name_H-M   'P 1'
#
loop_
_entity.id
_entity.type
_entity.pdbx_description
1 polymer ?
#
loop_
_entity_poly.entity_id
_entity_poly.type
_entity_poly.pdbx_seq_one_letter_code
_entity_poly.pdbx_strand_id
1 'polypeptide(L)'
;MRSAAMVVVMAGVMGAIASPAGACLRRPPPQPKLAKQVDTTQRDVLAAEKALTQGKHEQAAALARRAVPNLGQLPPADAAALATRAQRTLAMATVRSGGAIEVVDGERPANLAWAQLVLTYQSALARDNVVIQLQLAEALAADEYQRGRARTMLRDLSARDVMPNAQGYAMLAQLEGDPSLRDAALGRCRDLGGAGGCKA
;
A
#
# COMPACT_ATOMS: atom_id res chain seq x y z
N MET A 1 -39.46 10.22 -8.48
CA MET A 1 -39.09 11.64 -8.24
C MET A 1 -38.04 12.02 -9.27
N ARG A 2 -38.40 12.92 -10.20
CA ARG A 2 -37.58 13.34 -11.34
C ARG A 2 -36.78 14.58 -10.90
N SER A 3 -35.46 14.50 -10.87
CA SER A 3 -34.59 15.67 -10.61
C SER A 3 -34.07 16.24 -11.92
N ALA A 4 -34.28 17.54 -12.05
CA ALA A 4 -34.02 18.36 -13.22
C ALA A 4 -32.53 18.60 -13.45
N ALA A 5 -32.10 18.51 -14.70
CA ALA A 5 -30.79 18.93 -15.17
C ALA A 5 -30.78 20.45 -15.39
N MET A 6 -29.86 21.14 -14.74
CA MET A 6 -29.61 22.57 -14.94
C MET A 6 -28.38 22.73 -15.84
N VAL A 7 -28.62 23.13 -17.09
CA VAL A 7 -27.59 23.47 -18.07
C VAL A 7 -27.28 24.96 -17.91
N VAL A 8 -26.06 25.30 -17.51
CA VAL A 8 -25.56 26.69 -17.52
C VAL A 8 -24.69 26.88 -18.76
N VAL A 9 -25.18 27.71 -19.67
CA VAL A 9 -24.47 28.20 -20.85
C VAL A 9 -23.65 29.42 -20.42
N MET A 10 -22.32 29.34 -20.44
CA MET A 10 -21.47 30.53 -20.35
C MET A 10 -21.06 31.00 -21.74
N ALA A 11 -21.59 32.16 -22.11
CA ALA A 11 -21.21 32.93 -23.28
C ALA A 11 -19.83 33.58 -23.07
N GLY A 12 -19.02 33.56 -24.13
CA GLY A 12 -17.65 34.05 -24.11
C GLY A 12 -17.52 35.58 -24.17
N VAL A 13 -16.34 36.04 -23.77
CA VAL A 13 -15.81 37.36 -24.09
C VAL A 13 -14.40 37.14 -24.63
N MET A 14 -14.24 37.28 -25.95
CA MET A 14 -12.93 37.35 -26.59
C MET A 14 -12.42 38.79 -26.48
N GLY A 15 -11.53 39.04 -25.52
CA GLY A 15 -10.73 40.26 -25.46
C GLY A 15 -9.47 40.09 -26.31
N ALA A 16 -9.34 40.89 -27.37
CA ALA A 16 -8.11 40.99 -28.15
C ALA A 16 -7.04 41.71 -27.31
N ILE A 17 -5.94 41.02 -27.02
CA ILE A 17 -4.80 41.55 -26.27
C ILE A 17 -3.80 42.11 -27.29
N ALA A 18 -3.58 43.42 -27.30
CA ALA A 18 -2.54 44.05 -28.09
C ALA A 18 -1.16 43.75 -27.46
N SER A 19 -0.30 43.04 -28.20
CA SER A 19 1.09 42.76 -27.81
C SER A 19 2.00 43.95 -28.19
N PRO A 20 2.69 44.60 -27.24
CA PRO A 20 3.76 45.52 -27.59
C PRO A 20 4.98 44.73 -28.08
N ALA A 21 5.27 44.86 -29.39
CA ALA A 21 6.51 44.42 -30.01
C ALA A 21 7.67 45.32 -29.54
N GLY A 22 8.27 44.99 -28.41
CA GLY A 22 9.37 45.76 -27.83
C GLY A 22 10.14 45.10 -26.68
N ALA A 23 10.04 43.79 -26.51
CA ALA A 23 10.69 43.06 -25.41
C ALA A 23 11.64 41.96 -25.91
N CYS A 24 12.50 42.29 -26.88
CA CYS A 24 13.63 41.44 -27.23
C CYS A 24 14.86 41.87 -26.39
N LEU A 25 15.50 40.90 -25.73
CA LEU A 25 16.85 40.96 -25.14
C LEU A 25 17.04 41.44 -23.69
N ARG A 26 16.10 41.20 -22.76
CA ARG A 26 16.51 41.02 -21.36
C ARG A 26 16.86 39.56 -21.13
N ARG A 27 18.16 39.27 -21.08
CA ARG A 27 18.69 37.98 -20.59
C ARG A 27 18.08 37.75 -19.20
N PRO A 28 17.34 36.66 -18.96
CA PRO A 28 16.81 36.39 -17.63
C PRO A 28 17.99 36.36 -16.65
N PRO A 29 17.84 36.95 -15.45
CA PRO A 29 18.88 36.83 -14.44
C PRO A 29 19.22 35.34 -14.25
N PRO A 30 20.50 34.98 -14.02
CA PRO A 30 20.87 33.60 -13.77
C PRO A 30 19.97 33.07 -12.66
N GLN A 31 19.13 32.09 -12.99
CA GLN A 31 18.27 31.50 -11.97
C GLN A 31 19.20 30.93 -10.89
N PRO A 32 18.95 31.24 -9.60
CA PRO A 32 19.69 30.58 -8.54
C PRO A 32 19.53 29.08 -8.77
N LYS A 33 20.65 28.36 -8.84
CA LYS A 33 20.63 26.90 -8.96
C LYS A 33 19.80 26.41 -7.77
N LEU A 34 18.53 26.05 -8.01
CA LEU A 34 17.72 25.38 -7.01
C LEU A 34 18.48 24.08 -6.70
N ALA A 35 19.21 24.08 -5.59
CA ALA A 35 19.71 22.85 -5.02
C ALA A 35 18.47 21.96 -4.89
N LYS A 36 18.41 20.88 -5.67
CA LYS A 36 17.32 19.92 -5.62
C LYS A 36 17.31 19.40 -4.19
N GLN A 37 16.46 19.98 -3.34
CA GLN A 37 16.28 19.55 -1.98
C GLN A 37 15.55 18.21 -2.09
N VAL A 38 16.34 17.14 -2.15
CA VAL A 38 15.81 15.79 -2.20
C VAL A 38 15.14 15.54 -0.87
N ASP A 39 13.82 15.38 -0.87
CA ASP A 39 13.09 14.90 0.29
C ASP A 39 13.65 13.53 0.68
N THR A 40 14.46 13.53 1.73
CA THR A 40 15.12 12.33 2.25
C THR A 40 14.11 11.36 2.85
N THR A 41 12.98 11.86 3.34
CA THR A 41 11.91 11.06 3.94
C THR A 41 11.20 10.24 2.88
N GLN A 42 10.81 10.86 1.76
CA GLN A 42 10.21 10.13 0.64
C GLN A 42 11.16 9.06 0.09
N ARG A 43 12.45 9.39 -0.04
CA ARG A 43 13.48 8.45 -0.49
C ARG A 43 13.60 7.25 0.47
N ASP A 44 13.55 7.49 1.78
CA ASP A 44 13.66 6.44 2.79
C ASP A 44 12.43 5.51 2.81
N VAL A 45 11.22 6.05 2.66
CA VAL A 45 10.00 5.22 2.51
C VAL A 45 10.06 4.35 1.27
N LEU A 46 10.49 4.90 0.12
CA LEU A 46 10.67 4.10 -1.10
C LEU A 46 11.74 3.02 -0.94
N ALA A 47 12.83 3.32 -0.22
CA ALA A 47 13.86 2.33 0.09
C ALA A 47 13.32 1.24 1.04
N ALA A 48 12.48 1.59 2.01
CA ALA A 48 11.83 0.65 2.92
C ALA A 48 10.89 -0.31 2.15
N GLU A 49 10.05 0.23 1.27
CA GLU A 49 9.14 -0.56 0.41
C GLU A 49 9.94 -1.51 -0.48
N LYS A 50 11.06 -1.05 -1.06
CA LYS A 50 11.96 -1.90 -1.85
C LYS A 50 12.64 -2.98 -1.01
N ALA A 51 13.08 -2.68 0.21
CA ALA A 51 13.66 -3.68 1.11
C ALA A 51 12.61 -4.75 1.48
N LEU A 52 11.37 -4.34 1.71
CA LEU A 52 10.25 -5.24 2.01
C LEU A 52 9.97 -6.23 0.86
N THR A 53 9.95 -5.76 -0.39
CA THR A 53 9.76 -6.64 -1.56
C THR A 53 10.91 -7.61 -1.79
N GLN A 54 12.10 -7.29 -1.28
CA GLN A 54 13.29 -8.16 -1.30
C GLN A 54 13.37 -9.13 -0.13
N GLY A 55 12.37 -9.17 0.76
CA GLY A 55 12.40 -10.02 1.96
C GLY A 55 13.32 -9.52 3.07
N LYS A 56 13.86 -8.29 2.97
CA LYS A 56 14.77 -7.71 3.95
C LYS A 56 13.98 -6.97 5.04
N HIS A 57 13.26 -7.72 5.87
CA HIS A 57 12.25 -7.19 6.78
C HIS A 57 12.83 -6.23 7.84
N GLU A 58 13.94 -6.59 8.48
CA GLU A 58 14.62 -5.71 9.45
C GLU A 58 15.09 -4.40 8.81
N GLN A 59 15.68 -4.47 7.61
CA GLN A 59 16.10 -3.29 6.87
C GLN A 59 14.90 -2.41 6.50
N ALA A 60 13.79 -3.01 6.05
CA ALA A 60 12.57 -2.28 5.73
C ALA A 60 12.02 -1.53 6.95
N ALA A 61 11.97 -2.19 8.12
CA ALA A 61 11.53 -1.57 9.36
C ALA A 61 12.45 -0.42 9.81
N ALA A 62 13.77 -0.61 9.75
CA ALA A 62 14.73 0.42 10.10
C ALA A 62 14.60 1.67 9.21
N LEU A 63 14.43 1.48 7.89
CA LEU A 63 14.23 2.57 6.94
C LEU A 63 12.90 3.30 7.17
N ALA A 64 11.82 2.57 7.46
CA ALA A 64 10.51 3.17 7.75
C ALA A 64 10.55 4.04 9.02
N ARG A 65 11.17 3.54 10.11
CA ARG A 65 11.33 4.28 11.38
C ARG A 65 12.23 5.51 11.23
N ARG A 66 13.26 5.43 10.38
CA ARG A 66 14.12 6.57 10.07
C ARG A 66 13.36 7.66 9.33
N ALA A 67 12.52 7.28 8.38
CA ALA A 67 11.69 8.22 7.63
C ALA A 67 10.67 8.91 8.52
N VAL A 68 9.98 8.13 9.37
CA VAL A 68 8.91 8.63 10.24
C VAL A 68 9.16 8.10 11.66
N PRO A 69 9.56 8.96 12.60
CA PRO A 69 9.68 8.58 14.00
C PRO A 69 8.32 8.17 14.59
N ASN A 70 8.33 7.35 15.64
CA ASN A 70 7.13 6.98 16.44
C ASN A 70 6.01 6.22 15.69
N LEU A 71 6.34 5.46 14.64
CA LEU A 71 5.38 4.66 13.87
C LEU A 71 4.59 3.60 14.66
N GLY A 72 4.99 3.27 15.90
CA GLY A 72 4.30 2.30 16.76
C GLY A 72 2.90 2.74 17.20
N GLN A 73 2.56 4.03 17.09
CA GLN A 73 1.23 4.53 17.43
C GLN A 73 0.29 4.47 16.22
N LEU A 74 -1.00 4.20 16.44
CA LEU A 74 -1.99 4.29 15.36
C LEU A 74 -2.00 5.71 14.79
N PRO A 75 -2.02 5.87 13.45
CA PRO A 75 -1.99 7.18 12.85
C PRO A 75 -3.38 7.83 13.04
N PRO A 76 -3.44 9.14 13.28
CA PRO A 76 -4.72 9.85 13.23
C PRO A 76 -5.33 9.70 11.82
N ALA A 77 -6.66 9.81 11.71
CA ALA A 77 -7.37 9.57 10.45
C ALA A 77 -6.93 10.50 9.31
N ASP A 78 -6.41 11.68 9.64
CA ASP A 78 -5.90 12.71 8.74
C ASP A 78 -4.36 12.68 8.58
N ALA A 79 -3.70 11.61 9.03
CA ALA A 79 -2.26 11.47 8.91
C ALA A 79 -1.78 11.65 7.46
N ALA A 80 -0.64 12.33 7.31
CA ALA A 80 -0.01 12.53 6.01
C ALA A 80 0.20 11.18 5.30
N ALA A 81 -0.11 11.13 3.99
CA ALA A 81 -0.06 9.90 3.19
C ALA A 81 1.29 9.17 3.28
N LEU A 82 2.40 9.91 3.46
CA LEU A 82 3.73 9.36 3.62
C LEU A 82 3.90 8.59 4.94
N ALA A 83 3.34 9.09 6.05
CA ALA A 83 3.35 8.42 7.34
C ALA A 83 2.53 7.12 7.30
N THR A 84 1.34 7.16 6.71
CA THR A 84 0.50 5.97 6.51
C THR A 84 1.23 4.90 5.71
N ARG A 85 1.95 5.27 4.64
CA ARG A 85 2.77 4.34 3.84
C ARG A 85 3.94 3.75 4.61
N ALA A 86 4.67 4.57 5.35
CA ALA A 86 5.78 4.10 6.19
C ALA A 86 5.29 3.11 7.25
N GLN A 87 4.18 3.42 7.92
CA GLN A 87 3.58 2.55 8.91
C GLN A 87 3.11 1.22 8.33
N ARG A 88 2.45 1.26 7.17
CA ARG A 88 2.02 0.05 6.45
C ARG A 88 3.20 -0.83 6.07
N THR A 89 4.31 -0.21 5.65
CA THR A 89 5.55 -0.92 5.34
C THR A 89 6.13 -1.59 6.58
N LEU A 90 6.12 -0.90 7.73
CA LEU A 90 6.53 -1.48 9.01
C LEU A 90 5.62 -2.64 9.42
N ALA A 91 4.29 -2.48 9.36
CA ALA A 91 3.32 -3.53 9.66
C ALA A 91 3.54 -4.79 8.79
N MET A 92 3.71 -4.62 7.47
CA MET A 92 3.99 -5.74 6.59
C MET A 92 5.35 -6.40 6.85
N ALA A 93 6.37 -5.62 7.20
CA ALA A 93 7.66 -6.18 7.61
C ALA A 93 7.51 -7.03 8.88
N THR A 94 6.75 -6.56 9.87
CA THR A 94 6.45 -7.29 11.10
C THR A 94 5.69 -8.59 10.82
N VAL A 95 4.63 -8.56 10.00
CA VAL A 95 3.88 -9.74 9.58
C VAL A 95 4.79 -10.77 8.90
N ARG A 96 5.56 -10.35 7.89
CA ARG A 96 6.42 -11.26 7.12
C ARG A 96 7.61 -11.80 7.90
N SER A 97 8.02 -11.11 8.97
CA SER A 97 9.01 -11.61 9.93
C SER A 97 8.43 -12.52 11.02
N GLY A 98 7.12 -12.81 11.02
CA GLY A 98 6.48 -13.58 12.07
C GLY A 98 6.51 -12.88 13.45
N GLY A 99 6.42 -11.55 13.47
CA GLY A 99 6.46 -10.75 14.69
C GLY A 99 7.85 -10.51 15.28
N ALA A 100 8.94 -10.88 14.59
CA ALA A 100 10.30 -10.67 15.08
C ALA A 100 10.71 -9.18 15.15
N ILE A 101 10.07 -8.31 14.35
CA ILE A 101 10.28 -6.87 14.44
C ILE A 101 9.50 -6.31 15.63
N GLU A 102 10.24 -5.90 16.66
CA GLU A 102 9.70 -5.22 17.83
C GLU A 102 9.09 -3.88 17.42
N VAL A 103 7.80 -3.70 17.70
CA VAL A 103 7.01 -2.49 17.39
C VAL A 103 6.29 -1.92 18.59
N VAL A 104 5.98 -2.78 19.54
CA VAL A 104 5.45 -2.49 20.86
C VAL A 104 6.26 -3.29 21.87
N ASP A 105 6.29 -2.85 23.12
CA ASP A 105 6.90 -3.63 24.19
C ASP A 105 6.13 -4.96 24.33
N GLY A 106 6.81 -6.08 24.12
CA GLY A 106 6.22 -7.40 24.23
C GLY A 106 6.82 -8.46 23.32
N GLU A 107 6.20 -9.63 23.35
CA GLU A 107 6.62 -10.79 22.56
C GLU A 107 6.10 -10.72 21.12
N ARG A 108 6.56 -11.66 20.27
CA ARG A 108 6.16 -11.76 18.85
C ARG A 108 4.64 -11.68 18.61
N PRO A 109 3.76 -12.30 19.42
CA PRO A 109 2.31 -12.18 19.23
C PRO A 109 1.80 -10.74 19.38
N ALA A 110 2.36 -9.95 20.30
CA ALA A 110 1.97 -8.54 20.47
C ALA A 110 2.33 -7.70 19.24
N ASN A 111 3.51 -7.96 18.66
CA ASN A 111 3.95 -7.30 17.42
C ASN A 111 3.05 -7.67 16.22
N LEU A 112 2.63 -8.94 16.11
CA LEU A 112 1.68 -9.37 15.08
C LEU A 112 0.30 -8.74 15.27
N ALA A 113 -0.21 -8.71 16.50
CA ALA A 113 -1.49 -8.08 16.83
C ALA A 113 -1.49 -6.58 16.49
N TRP A 114 -0.39 -5.88 16.78
CA TRP A 114 -0.19 -4.49 16.36
C TRP A 114 -0.28 -4.34 14.84
N ALA A 115 0.43 -5.18 14.08
CA ALA A 115 0.44 -5.09 12.63
C ALA A 115 -0.96 -5.37 12.02
N GLN A 116 -1.68 -6.36 12.56
CA GLN A 116 -3.08 -6.63 12.21
C GLN A 116 -3.99 -5.45 12.50
N LEU A 117 -3.83 -4.79 13.66
CA LEU A 117 -4.61 -3.61 14.03
C LEU A 117 -4.38 -2.46 13.05
N VAL A 118 -3.12 -2.14 12.73
CA VAL A 118 -2.75 -1.11 11.76
C VAL A 118 -3.38 -1.39 10.39
N LEU A 119 -3.24 -2.62 9.88
CA LEU A 119 -3.77 -2.99 8.57
C LEU A 119 -5.31 -3.04 8.54
N THR A 120 -5.93 -3.43 9.66
CA THR A 120 -7.40 -3.38 9.82
C THR A 120 -7.88 -1.94 9.74
N TYR A 121 -7.25 -1.04 10.48
CA TYR A 121 -7.58 0.38 10.48
C TYR A 121 -7.41 1.01 9.09
N GLN A 122 -6.26 0.79 8.44
CA GLN A 122 -6.01 1.35 7.11
C GLN A 122 -6.94 0.76 6.03
N SER A 123 -7.27 -0.53 6.11
CA SER A 123 -8.23 -1.16 5.20
C SER A 123 -9.65 -0.56 5.36
N ALA A 124 -10.04 -0.23 6.58
CA ALA A 124 -11.33 0.41 6.85
C ALA A 124 -11.42 1.84 6.29
N LEU A 125 -10.29 2.57 6.25
CA LEU A 125 -10.19 3.90 5.66
C LEU A 125 -10.11 3.88 4.13
N ALA A 126 -9.52 2.83 3.55
CA ALA A 126 -9.30 2.69 2.10
C ALA A 126 -10.03 1.45 1.55
N ARG A 127 -11.37 1.43 1.70
CA ARG A 127 -12.20 0.23 1.45
C ARG A 127 -12.16 -0.30 0.03
N ASP A 128 -11.84 0.55 -0.94
CA ASP A 128 -11.71 0.22 -2.37
C ASP A 128 -10.28 -0.20 -2.76
N ASN A 129 -9.32 -0.10 -1.84
CA ASN A 129 -7.92 -0.43 -2.10
C ASN A 129 -7.65 -1.93 -1.91
N VAL A 130 -7.72 -2.68 -3.01
CA VAL A 130 -7.49 -4.14 -3.05
C VAL A 130 -6.08 -4.55 -2.59
N VAL A 131 -5.08 -3.68 -2.71
CA VAL A 131 -3.72 -3.95 -2.22
C VAL A 131 -3.70 -3.99 -0.68
N ILE A 132 -4.37 -3.03 -0.04
CA ILE A 132 -4.48 -2.99 1.42
C ILE A 132 -5.37 -4.14 1.93
N GLN A 133 -6.42 -4.52 1.20
CA GLN A 133 -7.22 -5.70 1.53
C GLN A 133 -6.42 -7.00 1.50
N LEU A 134 -5.58 -7.19 0.47
CA LEU A 134 -4.67 -8.33 0.38
C LEU A 134 -3.67 -8.34 1.55
N GLN A 135 -3.07 -7.19 1.87
CA GLN A 135 -2.14 -7.05 2.99
C GLN A 135 -2.80 -7.36 4.35
N LEU A 136 -4.05 -6.93 4.55
CA LEU A 136 -4.83 -7.33 5.73
C LEU A 136 -5.06 -8.84 5.75
N ALA A 137 -5.43 -9.45 4.63
CA ALA A 137 -5.59 -10.91 4.57
C ALA A 137 -4.27 -11.65 4.90
N GLU A 138 -3.12 -11.15 4.44
CA GLU A 138 -1.79 -11.65 4.80
C GLU A 138 -1.55 -11.59 6.32
N ALA A 139 -1.87 -10.46 6.95
CA ALA A 139 -1.72 -10.30 8.39
C ALA A 139 -2.66 -11.21 9.19
N LEU A 140 -3.91 -11.38 8.74
CA LEU A 140 -4.89 -12.27 9.36
C LEU A 140 -4.50 -13.74 9.19
N ALA A 141 -3.85 -14.12 8.09
CA ALA A 141 -3.39 -15.48 7.87
C ALA A 141 -2.26 -15.91 8.83
N ALA A 142 -1.54 -14.95 9.41
CA ALA A 142 -0.49 -15.20 10.40
C ALA A 142 -1.03 -15.57 11.80
N ASP A 143 -2.32 -15.40 12.06
CA ASP A 143 -3.00 -15.80 13.30
C ASP A 143 -3.96 -16.96 13.01
N GLU A 144 -3.74 -18.10 13.68
CA GLU A 144 -4.53 -19.31 13.50
C GLU A 144 -6.03 -19.08 13.67
N TYR A 145 -6.44 -18.25 14.62
CA TYR A 145 -7.84 -17.93 14.87
C TYR A 145 -8.47 -17.07 13.77
N GLN A 146 -7.66 -16.35 12.99
CA GLN A 146 -8.11 -15.45 11.93
C GLN A 146 -7.96 -16.04 10.51
N ARG A 147 -7.35 -17.22 10.36
CA ARG A 147 -7.15 -17.88 9.05
C ARG A 147 -8.45 -18.05 8.25
N GLY A 148 -9.57 -18.34 8.93
CA GLY A 148 -10.88 -18.44 8.27
C GLY A 148 -11.36 -17.12 7.65
N ARG A 149 -11.11 -16.00 8.33
CA ARG A 149 -11.40 -14.65 7.84
C ARG A 149 -10.47 -14.26 6.69
N ALA A 150 -9.18 -14.54 6.82
CA ALA A 150 -8.19 -14.35 5.74
C ALA A 150 -8.60 -15.09 4.45
N ARG A 151 -8.94 -16.38 4.58
CA ARG A 151 -9.44 -17.20 3.46
C ARG A 151 -10.67 -16.58 2.79
N THR A 152 -11.63 -16.13 3.58
CA THR A 152 -12.87 -15.51 3.06
C THR A 152 -12.55 -14.25 2.26
N MET A 153 -11.67 -13.38 2.76
CA MET A 153 -11.24 -12.18 2.04
C MET A 153 -10.52 -12.51 0.72
N LEU A 154 -9.61 -13.49 0.73
CA LEU A 154 -8.88 -13.91 -0.47
C LEU A 154 -9.79 -14.56 -1.51
N ARG A 155 -10.78 -15.35 -1.09
CA ARG A 155 -11.81 -15.91 -1.99
C ARG A 155 -12.62 -14.80 -2.66
N ASP A 156 -13.03 -13.79 -1.90
CA ASP A 156 -13.78 -12.66 -2.44
C ASP A 156 -12.95 -11.85 -3.46
N LEU A 157 -11.69 -11.55 -3.16
CA LEU A 157 -10.76 -10.92 -4.10
C LEU A 157 -10.58 -11.75 -5.39
N SER A 158 -10.47 -13.08 -5.24
CA SER A 158 -10.35 -14.02 -6.35
C SER A 158 -11.63 -14.09 -7.20
N ALA A 159 -12.80 -14.18 -6.58
CA ALA A 159 -14.10 -14.28 -7.25
C ALA A 159 -14.44 -13.04 -8.08
N ARG A 160 -13.99 -11.86 -7.61
CA ARG A 160 -14.12 -10.59 -8.33
C ARG A 160 -13.03 -10.36 -9.38
N ASP A 161 -12.06 -11.28 -9.50
CA ASP A 161 -10.87 -11.17 -10.37
C ASP A 161 -10.04 -9.90 -10.13
N VAL A 162 -9.95 -9.46 -8.86
CA VAL A 162 -9.20 -8.26 -8.45
C VAL A 162 -8.01 -8.59 -7.55
N MET A 163 -7.57 -9.84 -7.53
CA MET A 163 -6.42 -10.28 -6.75
C MET A 163 -5.13 -9.58 -7.27
N PRO A 164 -4.44 -8.77 -6.44
CA PRO A 164 -3.36 -7.91 -6.94
C PRO A 164 -2.12 -8.60 -7.51
N ASN A 165 -1.80 -9.82 -7.02
CA ASN A 165 -0.59 -10.53 -7.41
C ASN A 165 -0.69 -12.05 -7.14
N ALA A 166 0.30 -12.80 -7.66
CA ALA A 166 0.39 -14.25 -7.48
C ALA A 166 0.53 -14.68 -6.00
N GLN A 167 1.16 -13.86 -5.15
CA GLN A 167 1.33 -14.17 -3.73
C GLN A 167 -0.02 -14.35 -3.01
N GLY A 168 -1.03 -13.55 -3.37
CA GLY A 168 -2.38 -13.71 -2.84
C GLY A 168 -3.03 -15.05 -3.19
N TYR A 169 -2.81 -15.56 -4.40
CA TYR A 169 -3.29 -16.88 -4.80
C TYR A 169 -2.52 -18.02 -4.13
N ALA A 170 -1.19 -17.90 -3.96
CA ALA A 170 -0.41 -18.87 -3.20
C ALA A 170 -0.92 -19.00 -1.75
N MET A 171 -1.19 -17.87 -1.12
CA MET A 171 -1.75 -17.83 0.24
C MET A 171 -3.17 -18.39 0.31
N LEU A 172 -4.02 -18.07 -0.68
CA LEU A 172 -5.34 -18.68 -0.77
C LEU A 172 -5.23 -20.20 -0.83
N ALA A 173 -4.36 -20.73 -1.70
CA ALA A 173 -4.12 -22.16 -1.82
C ALA A 173 -3.70 -22.81 -0.48
N GLN A 174 -2.80 -22.17 0.27
CA GLN A 174 -2.36 -22.65 1.60
C GLN A 174 -3.48 -22.67 2.66
N LEU A 175 -4.49 -21.82 2.50
CA LEU A 175 -5.64 -21.72 3.42
C LEU A 175 -6.81 -22.61 3.00
N GLU A 176 -6.80 -23.13 1.77
CA GLU A 176 -7.84 -24.03 1.28
C GLU A 176 -7.73 -25.41 1.92
N GLY A 177 -8.83 -25.88 2.50
CA GLY A 177 -8.94 -27.26 2.99
C GLY A 177 -9.35 -28.25 1.91
N ASP A 178 -9.96 -27.76 0.82
CA ASP A 178 -10.41 -28.57 -0.31
C ASP A 178 -9.30 -28.66 -1.37
N PRO A 179 -8.86 -29.88 -1.76
CA PRO A 179 -7.82 -30.06 -2.77
C PRO A 179 -8.12 -29.39 -4.12
N SER A 180 -9.37 -29.42 -4.58
CA SER A 180 -9.75 -28.83 -5.87
C SER A 180 -9.66 -27.30 -5.84
N LEU A 181 -10.09 -26.68 -4.75
CA LEU A 181 -9.99 -25.22 -4.57
C LEU A 181 -8.53 -24.78 -4.43
N ARG A 182 -7.72 -25.56 -3.70
CA ARG A 182 -6.28 -25.34 -3.60
C ARG A 182 -5.62 -25.39 -4.97
N ASP A 183 -5.89 -26.43 -5.76
CA ASP A 183 -5.28 -26.61 -7.08
C ASP A 183 -5.72 -25.52 -8.07
N ALA A 184 -6.97 -25.07 -8.00
CA ALA A 184 -7.46 -23.93 -8.77
C ALA A 184 -6.71 -22.63 -8.41
N ALA A 185 -6.52 -22.34 -7.13
CA ALA A 185 -5.76 -21.19 -6.67
C ALA A 185 -4.28 -21.28 -7.11
N LEU A 186 -3.65 -22.46 -7.03
CA LEU A 186 -2.29 -22.69 -7.55
C LEU A 186 -2.20 -22.54 -9.07
N GLY A 187 -3.27 -22.88 -9.80
CA GLY A 187 -3.39 -22.60 -11.24
C GLY A 187 -3.27 -21.10 -11.52
N ARG A 188 -4.15 -20.30 -10.90
CA ARG A 188 -4.13 -18.83 -11.06
C ARG A 188 -2.81 -18.20 -10.59
N CYS A 189 -2.23 -18.72 -9.52
CA CYS A 189 -0.90 -18.29 -9.06
C CYS A 189 0.15 -18.47 -10.16
N ARG A 190 0.20 -19.66 -10.79
CA ARG A 190 1.18 -19.97 -11.85
C ARG A 190 0.96 -19.13 -13.09
N ASP A 191 -0.30 -18.87 -13.45
CA ASP A 191 -0.65 -18.02 -14.59
C ASP A 191 -0.12 -16.58 -14.42
N LEU A 192 -0.10 -16.05 -13.20
CA LEU A 192 0.36 -14.69 -12.90
C LEU A 192 1.85 -14.57 -12.55
N GLY A 193 2.41 -15.55 -11.84
CA GLY A 193 3.74 -15.46 -11.22
C GLY A 193 4.78 -16.45 -11.76
N GLY A 194 4.39 -17.36 -12.66
CA GLY A 194 5.23 -18.48 -13.08
C GLY A 194 5.40 -19.55 -11.99
N ALA A 195 6.13 -20.63 -12.31
CA ALA A 195 6.21 -21.82 -11.43
C ALA A 195 7.03 -21.60 -10.13
N GLY A 196 7.92 -20.60 -10.08
CA GLY A 196 8.89 -20.44 -8.99
C GLY A 196 8.31 -19.97 -7.65
N GLY A 197 7.18 -19.23 -7.67
CA GLY A 197 6.59 -18.62 -6.48
C GLY A 197 5.33 -19.31 -5.93
N CYS A 198 4.85 -20.36 -6.60
CA CYS A 198 3.55 -20.98 -6.34
C CYS A 198 3.74 -22.40 -5.80
N LYS A 199 4.03 -22.50 -4.50
CA LYS A 199 4.14 -23.78 -3.78
C LYS A 199 3.06 -23.85 -2.71
N ALA A 200 2.41 -25.00 -2.62
CA ALA A 200 1.52 -25.33 -1.52
C ALA A 200 2.29 -25.41 -0.20
#